data_AF-A0A7S1G5Q9-F1
#
_entry.id   AF-A0A7S1G5Q9-F1
#
_cell.length_a   1.000
_cell.length_b   1.000
_cell.length_c   1.000
_cell.angle_alpha   90.00
_cell.angle_beta   90.00
_cell.angle_gamma   90.00
#
_symmetry.space_group_name_H-M   'P 1'
#
loop_
_entity.id
_entity.type
_entity.pdbx_description
1 polymer ?
#
loop_
_entity_poly.entity_id
_entity_poly.type
_entity_poly.pdbx_seq_one_letter_code
_entity_poly.pdbx_strand_id
1 'polypeptide(L)'
;GAPSPTSVARIQFLLWVEAALRDASGAAWVGDARSAIREVALELVDLVNSAAFTASAMPNTTEHSLRLCAWQTLVVASPAIGEAEAEGVVLPKIAPALDVSQLPSTRYYMDTFCMLFGWRYPGATARALLLPALRRYTLSAQASASHLQIVGAVCSFVMRRLRDGTTTDAAADMDTCLELVRATFPWLGSHTGTVRVIAQYVCGRFTAFLEEHGKLAAEAGDVSLRSYIRFAAENPRLHRSFVKQCALFDAIDVTNRASVVDMLVHANVTSGGDIEPAVVFAEQVKAAMNEAIVQIHALEPDAPSEIIERRPAWELAEGVAGVAGDDDLAEDGGATDQFNFQRKILPWSELVLGAKQRRAERGAARGVADGDDGDEDS
;
A
#
# COMPACT_ATOMS: atom_id res chain seq x y z
N GLY A 1 -20.51 -14.81 9.84
CA GLY A 1 -21.28 -13.59 9.58
C GLY A 1 -21.70 -13.64 8.13
N ALA A 2 -22.99 -13.50 7.84
CA ALA A 2 -23.46 -13.51 6.46
C ALA A 2 -22.81 -12.34 5.68
N PRO A 3 -22.21 -12.59 4.50
CA PRO A 3 -21.79 -11.50 3.63
C PRO A 3 -23.05 -10.73 3.19
N SER A 4 -23.00 -9.40 3.27
CA SER A 4 -24.15 -8.55 2.93
C SER A 4 -24.15 -8.22 1.43
N PRO A 5 -25.33 -7.94 0.83
CA PRO A 5 -25.55 -7.51 -0.58
C PRO A 5 -24.77 -6.28 -1.05
N THR A 6 -23.83 -5.79 -0.26
CA THR A 6 -22.98 -4.64 -0.55
C THR A 6 -21.64 -5.04 -1.18
N SER A 7 -21.12 -6.25 -0.99
CA SER A 7 -19.81 -6.62 -1.54
C SER A 7 -19.84 -6.85 -3.05
N VAL A 8 -20.85 -7.54 -3.57
CA VAL A 8 -21.07 -7.73 -5.02
C VAL A 8 -21.21 -6.39 -5.74
N ALA A 9 -22.10 -5.53 -5.26
CA ALA A 9 -22.35 -4.23 -5.88
C ALA A 9 -21.10 -3.34 -5.92
N ARG A 10 -20.25 -3.39 -4.87
CA ARG A 10 -18.98 -2.65 -4.81
C ARG A 10 -17.97 -3.13 -5.87
N ILE A 11 -17.74 -4.44 -5.96
CA ILE A 11 -16.79 -4.99 -6.94
C ILE A 11 -17.30 -4.80 -8.37
N GLN A 12 -18.59 -5.01 -8.61
CA GLN A 12 -19.21 -4.72 -9.91
C GLN A 12 -19.06 -3.25 -10.31
N PHE A 13 -19.25 -2.33 -9.36
CA PHE A 13 -19.04 -0.90 -9.60
C PHE A 13 -17.58 -0.59 -9.97
N LEU A 14 -16.61 -1.12 -9.22
CA LEU A 14 -15.19 -0.92 -9.53
C LEU A 14 -14.81 -1.46 -10.92
N LEU A 15 -15.30 -2.64 -11.27
CA LEU A 15 -15.08 -3.24 -12.59
C LEU A 15 -15.75 -2.43 -13.71
N TRP A 16 -16.95 -1.88 -13.45
CA TRP A 16 -17.62 -0.98 -14.39
C TRP A 16 -16.83 0.31 -14.62
N VAL A 17 -16.33 0.95 -13.55
CA VAL A 17 -15.47 2.15 -13.64
C VAL A 17 -14.24 1.84 -14.49
N GLU A 18 -13.56 0.72 -14.21
CA GLU A 18 -12.37 0.32 -14.96
C GLU A 18 -12.66 0.03 -16.43
N ALA A 19 -13.72 -0.72 -16.73
CA ALA A 19 -14.13 -1.01 -18.11
C ALA A 19 -14.43 0.28 -18.89
N ALA A 20 -15.18 1.19 -18.28
CA ALA A 20 -15.49 2.49 -18.86
C ALA A 20 -14.24 3.36 -19.11
N LEU A 21 -13.20 3.23 -18.28
CA LEU A 21 -11.93 3.93 -18.48
C LEU A 21 -11.06 3.28 -19.56
N ARG A 22 -11.09 1.94 -19.71
CA ARG A 22 -10.30 1.17 -20.69
C ARG A 22 -10.86 1.25 -22.11
N ASP A 23 -12.18 1.18 -22.28
CA ASP A 23 -12.86 1.23 -23.59
C ASP A 23 -12.92 2.64 -24.19
N ALA A 24 -12.15 3.57 -23.63
CA ALA A 24 -12.20 4.99 -23.97
C ALA A 24 -11.60 5.38 -25.34
N SER A 25 -11.42 4.41 -26.24
CA SER A 25 -10.70 4.56 -27.49
C SER A 25 -11.58 4.74 -28.74
N GLY A 26 -12.91 4.91 -28.64
CA GLY A 26 -13.70 5.08 -29.89
C GLY A 26 -15.16 5.52 -29.92
N ALA A 27 -15.85 5.86 -28.82
CA ALA A 27 -17.30 6.15 -28.89
C ALA A 27 -17.75 7.37 -28.07
N ALA A 28 -18.75 8.11 -28.55
CA ALA A 28 -19.23 9.35 -27.90
C ALA A 28 -19.74 9.16 -26.46
N TRP A 29 -20.32 8.00 -26.13
CA TRP A 29 -20.78 7.64 -24.78
C TRP A 29 -19.63 7.54 -23.76
N VAL A 30 -18.38 7.45 -24.22
CA VAL A 30 -17.17 7.41 -23.39
C VAL A 30 -16.87 8.76 -22.75
N GLY A 31 -17.12 9.86 -23.47
CA GLY A 31 -16.94 11.21 -22.92
C GLY A 31 -17.85 11.41 -21.71
N ASP A 32 -19.10 10.96 -21.84
CA ASP A 32 -20.11 11.01 -20.79
C ASP A 32 -19.74 10.09 -19.61
N ALA A 33 -19.24 8.87 -19.89
CA ALA A 33 -18.81 7.93 -18.86
C ALA A 33 -17.59 8.45 -18.06
N ARG A 34 -16.58 9.01 -18.74
CA ARG A 34 -15.41 9.61 -18.07
C ARG A 34 -15.79 10.84 -17.25
N SER A 35 -16.72 11.67 -17.76
CA SER A 35 -17.27 12.81 -17.00
C SER A 35 -18.01 12.33 -15.75
N ALA A 36 -18.86 11.32 -15.86
CA ALA A 36 -19.58 10.75 -14.72
C ALA A 36 -18.62 10.15 -13.68
N ILE A 37 -17.59 9.40 -14.11
CA ILE A 37 -16.57 8.85 -13.21
C ILE A 37 -15.80 9.96 -12.50
N ARG A 38 -15.46 11.03 -13.22
CA ARG A 38 -14.82 12.22 -12.65
C ARG A 38 -15.72 12.88 -11.61
N GLU A 39 -17.00 13.08 -11.88
CA GLU A 39 -17.97 13.63 -10.93
C GLU A 39 -18.07 12.77 -9.66
N VAL A 40 -18.22 11.45 -9.82
CA VAL A 40 -18.23 10.52 -8.68
C VAL A 40 -16.93 10.59 -7.89
N ALA A 41 -15.77 10.70 -8.56
CA ALA A 41 -14.50 10.82 -7.86
C ALA A 41 -14.41 12.11 -7.03
N LEU A 42 -14.93 13.23 -7.55
CA LEU A 42 -14.96 14.49 -6.82
C LEU A 42 -15.93 14.44 -5.62
N GLU A 43 -17.10 13.81 -5.77
CA GLU A 43 -18.02 13.58 -4.66
C GLU A 43 -17.42 12.66 -3.59
N LEU A 44 -16.69 11.62 -4.01
CA LEU A 44 -15.98 10.72 -3.09
C LEU A 44 -14.86 11.46 -2.33
N VAL A 45 -14.16 12.39 -2.96
CA VAL A 45 -13.19 13.26 -2.29
C VAL A 45 -13.87 14.05 -1.17
N ASP A 46 -15.09 14.56 -1.40
CA ASP A 46 -15.85 15.25 -0.33
C ASP A 46 -16.31 14.28 0.76
N LEU A 47 -16.74 13.08 0.39
CA LEU A 47 -17.17 12.04 1.34
C LEU A 47 -16.03 11.61 2.28
N VAL A 48 -14.84 11.31 1.75
CA VAL A 48 -13.71 10.83 2.57
C VAL A 48 -13.17 11.90 3.52
N ASN A 49 -13.48 13.17 3.28
CA ASN A 49 -13.13 14.29 4.15
C ASN A 49 -14.24 14.69 5.13
N SER A 50 -15.41 14.05 5.05
CA SER A 50 -16.49 14.29 6.01
C SER A 50 -16.09 13.88 7.43
N ALA A 51 -16.70 14.50 8.44
CA ALA A 51 -16.47 14.16 9.85
C ALA A 51 -16.75 12.68 10.16
N ALA A 52 -17.70 12.07 9.44
CA ALA A 52 -18.03 10.65 9.57
C ALA A 52 -16.90 9.72 9.07
N PHE A 53 -16.15 10.15 8.05
CA PHE A 53 -15.06 9.36 7.45
C PHE A 53 -13.69 9.61 8.11
N THR A 54 -13.55 10.71 8.85
CA THR A 54 -12.30 11.05 9.57
C THR A 54 -12.28 10.62 11.05
N ALA A 55 -13.43 10.25 11.64
CA ALA A 55 -13.50 9.65 12.99
C ALA A 55 -12.70 8.33 13.09
N SER A 56 -12.25 7.90 14.27
CA SER A 56 -11.59 6.59 14.39
C SER A 56 -12.57 5.45 14.06
N ALA A 57 -12.20 4.55 13.15
CA ALA A 57 -12.97 3.34 12.85
C ALA A 57 -12.25 2.11 13.37
N MET A 58 -13.01 1.18 13.97
CA MET A 58 -12.46 -0.11 14.37
C MET A 58 -12.30 -1.03 13.16
N PRO A 59 -11.27 -1.90 13.12
CA PRO A 59 -11.13 -2.90 12.07
C PRO A 59 -12.38 -3.76 11.93
N ASN A 60 -12.70 -4.18 10.69
CA ASN A 60 -13.81 -5.09 10.38
C ASN A 60 -15.21 -4.55 10.71
N THR A 61 -15.35 -3.23 10.86
CA THR A 61 -16.64 -2.56 10.97
C THR A 61 -17.20 -2.19 9.59
N THR A 62 -18.51 -1.90 9.53
CA THR A 62 -19.16 -1.40 8.32
C THR A 62 -18.53 -0.08 7.88
N GLU A 63 -18.22 0.81 8.83
CA GLU A 63 -17.58 2.10 8.61
C GLU A 63 -16.18 1.94 8.03
N HIS A 64 -15.37 1.03 8.58
CA HIS A 64 -14.05 0.72 8.04
C HIS A 64 -14.14 0.16 6.60
N SER A 65 -15.11 -0.74 6.35
CA SER A 65 -15.32 -1.33 5.03
C SER A 65 -15.76 -0.30 3.99
N LEU A 66 -16.64 0.64 4.36
CA LEU A 66 -17.08 1.73 3.48
C LEU A 66 -15.93 2.69 3.15
N ARG A 67 -15.09 3.04 4.14
CA ARG A 67 -13.89 3.85 3.92
C ARG A 67 -12.91 3.17 2.98
N LEU A 68 -12.67 1.88 3.21
CA LEU A 68 -11.77 1.10 2.38
C LEU A 68 -12.25 1.08 0.92
N CYS A 69 -13.55 0.85 0.70
CA CYS A 69 -14.18 0.89 -0.61
C CYS A 69 -14.08 2.28 -1.26
N ALA A 70 -14.29 3.35 -0.51
CA ALA A 70 -14.17 4.72 -1.03
C ALA A 70 -12.76 5.00 -1.55
N TRP A 71 -11.72 4.64 -0.78
CA TRP A 71 -10.33 4.83 -1.20
C TRP A 71 -9.92 3.91 -2.36
N GLN A 72 -10.36 2.65 -2.38
CA GLN A 72 -10.19 1.75 -3.54
C GLN A 72 -10.82 2.34 -4.81
N THR A 73 -12.03 2.89 -4.68
CA THR A 73 -12.73 3.53 -5.79
C THR A 73 -11.99 4.76 -6.28
N LEU A 74 -11.51 5.61 -5.37
CA LEU A 74 -10.69 6.77 -5.71
C LEU A 74 -9.41 6.36 -6.47
N VAL A 75 -8.74 5.27 -6.05
CA VAL A 75 -7.57 4.72 -6.77
C VAL A 75 -7.91 4.37 -8.22
N VAL A 76 -9.00 3.63 -8.45
CA VAL A 76 -9.45 3.21 -9.80
C VAL A 76 -9.95 4.40 -10.62
N ALA A 77 -10.63 5.37 -10.01
CA ALA A 77 -11.18 6.54 -10.69
C ALA A 77 -10.13 7.64 -10.93
N SER A 78 -8.96 7.57 -10.29
CA SER A 78 -7.89 8.56 -10.43
C SER A 78 -7.46 8.88 -11.87
N PRO A 79 -7.52 7.98 -12.88
CA PRO A 79 -7.27 8.30 -14.28
C PRO A 79 -8.21 9.34 -14.91
N ALA A 80 -9.42 9.52 -14.35
CA ALA A 80 -10.40 10.48 -14.87
C ALA A 80 -10.12 11.94 -14.44
N ILE A 81 -9.27 12.15 -13.43
CA ILE A 81 -9.02 13.47 -12.84
C ILE A 81 -7.89 14.19 -13.58
N GLY A 82 -8.17 15.40 -14.06
CA GLY A 82 -7.21 16.27 -14.75
C GLY A 82 -6.23 16.98 -13.80
N GLU A 83 -5.15 17.53 -14.34
CA GLU A 83 -4.10 18.21 -13.56
C GLU A 83 -4.63 19.41 -12.77
N ALA A 84 -5.40 20.30 -13.42
CA ALA A 84 -5.94 21.50 -12.79
C ALA A 84 -6.83 21.17 -11.57
N GLU A 85 -7.54 20.05 -11.63
CA GLU A 85 -8.43 19.59 -10.57
C GLU A 85 -7.66 18.88 -9.47
N ALA A 86 -6.65 18.10 -9.85
CA ALA A 86 -5.71 17.51 -8.92
C ALA A 86 -5.09 18.62 -8.05
N GLU A 87 -4.54 19.67 -8.68
CA GLU A 87 -3.89 20.78 -7.97
C GLU A 87 -4.88 21.66 -7.19
N GLY A 88 -5.99 22.06 -7.80
CA GLY A 88 -6.89 23.06 -7.24
C GLY A 88 -7.95 22.53 -6.27
N VAL A 89 -8.29 21.23 -6.35
CA VAL A 89 -9.44 20.67 -5.62
C VAL A 89 -9.07 19.41 -4.86
N VAL A 90 -8.56 18.38 -5.55
CA VAL A 90 -8.42 17.03 -4.97
C VAL A 90 -7.30 16.98 -3.94
N LEU A 91 -6.07 17.35 -4.32
CA LEU A 91 -4.89 17.27 -3.45
C LEU A 91 -5.03 18.16 -2.19
N PRO A 92 -5.52 19.40 -2.27
CA PRO A 92 -5.77 20.21 -1.07
C PRO A 92 -6.84 19.61 -0.16
N LYS A 93 -7.91 19.03 -0.73
CA LYS A 93 -8.99 18.42 0.07
C LYS A 93 -8.54 17.15 0.78
N ILE A 94 -7.70 16.32 0.17
CA ILE A 94 -7.24 15.07 0.82
C ILE A 94 -6.10 15.27 1.82
N ALA A 95 -5.38 16.40 1.77
CA ALA A 95 -4.24 16.66 2.65
C ALA A 95 -4.58 16.50 4.16
N PRO A 96 -5.70 17.05 4.67
CA PRO A 96 -6.12 16.82 6.06
C PRO A 96 -6.36 15.34 6.39
N ALA A 97 -6.94 14.56 5.46
CA ALA A 97 -7.14 13.13 5.67
C ALA A 97 -5.79 12.39 5.79
N LEU A 98 -4.80 12.77 4.98
CA LEU A 98 -3.45 12.18 5.00
C LEU A 98 -2.64 12.53 6.26
N ASP A 99 -2.94 13.65 6.91
CA ASP A 99 -2.31 14.07 8.16
C ASP A 99 -2.81 13.28 9.39
N VAL A 100 -3.98 12.62 9.29
CA VAL A 100 -4.59 11.86 10.39
C VAL A 100 -4.18 10.39 10.33
N SER A 101 -4.04 9.77 11.51
CA SER A 101 -3.74 8.34 11.62
C SER A 101 -4.92 7.48 11.15
N GLN A 102 -4.62 6.45 10.36
CA GLN A 102 -5.61 5.56 9.75
C GLN A 102 -5.20 4.09 9.91
N LEU A 103 -6.16 3.19 9.76
CA LEU A 103 -5.86 1.75 9.71
C LEU A 103 -4.93 1.44 8.52
N PRO A 104 -3.97 0.49 8.65
CA PRO A 104 -2.99 0.20 7.61
C PRO A 104 -3.60 -0.08 6.22
N SER A 105 -4.73 -0.80 6.18
CA SER A 105 -5.44 -1.10 4.93
C SER A 105 -5.98 0.14 4.24
N THR A 106 -6.63 1.05 4.97
CA THR A 106 -7.10 2.33 4.44
C THR A 106 -5.92 3.20 4.02
N ARG A 107 -4.88 3.25 4.86
CA ARG A 107 -3.69 4.06 4.63
C ARG A 107 -2.97 3.70 3.34
N TYR A 108 -2.87 2.41 3.04
CA TYR A 108 -2.28 1.92 1.81
C TYR A 108 -2.94 2.51 0.55
N TYR A 109 -4.28 2.53 0.49
CA TYR A 109 -4.99 3.07 -0.67
C TYR A 109 -4.93 4.59 -0.73
N MET A 110 -4.88 5.28 0.42
CA MET A 110 -4.64 6.72 0.48
C MET A 110 -3.28 7.09 -0.11
N ASP A 111 -2.24 6.38 0.33
CA ASP A 111 -0.87 6.60 -0.13
C ASP A 111 -0.76 6.27 -1.62
N THR A 112 -1.35 5.14 -2.06
CA THR A 112 -1.40 4.74 -3.47
C THR A 112 -2.09 5.79 -4.34
N PHE A 113 -3.25 6.31 -3.91
CA PHE A 113 -3.97 7.37 -4.62
C PHE A 113 -3.09 8.62 -4.79
N CYS A 114 -2.41 9.05 -3.72
CA CYS A 114 -1.52 10.21 -3.79
C CYS A 114 -0.29 9.94 -4.68
N MET A 115 0.28 8.73 -4.64
CA MET A 115 1.40 8.34 -5.50
C MET A 115 0.99 8.30 -6.98
N LEU A 116 -0.26 7.94 -7.31
CA LEU A 116 -0.77 7.99 -8.69
C LEU A 116 -0.85 9.43 -9.23
N PHE A 117 -1.26 10.40 -8.41
CA PHE A 117 -1.14 11.82 -8.77
C PHE A 117 0.32 12.26 -8.86
N GLY A 118 1.16 11.82 -7.92
CA GLY A 118 2.58 12.11 -7.95
C GLY A 118 3.29 11.59 -9.20
N TRP A 119 2.85 10.44 -9.69
CA TRP A 119 3.26 9.92 -10.99
C TRP A 119 2.76 10.83 -12.11
N ARG A 120 1.45 11.12 -12.20
CA ARG A 120 0.90 11.84 -13.36
C ARG A 120 1.26 13.33 -13.39
N TYR A 121 1.12 14.01 -12.26
CA TYR A 121 1.27 15.46 -12.06
C TYR A 121 2.24 15.75 -10.89
N PRO A 122 3.56 15.50 -11.07
CA PRO A 122 4.55 15.60 -10.00
C PRO A 122 4.61 17.02 -9.38
N GLY A 123 4.59 18.07 -10.22
CA GLY A 123 4.60 19.46 -9.76
C GLY A 123 3.37 19.83 -8.93
N ALA A 124 2.17 19.46 -9.40
CA ALA A 124 0.92 19.68 -8.66
C ALA A 124 0.93 18.96 -7.30
N THR A 125 1.37 17.70 -7.27
CA THR A 125 1.45 16.90 -6.04
C THR A 125 2.46 17.47 -5.05
N ALA A 126 3.61 17.92 -5.54
CA ALA A 126 4.60 18.59 -4.71
C ALA A 126 4.05 19.88 -4.08
N ARG A 127 3.45 20.77 -4.88
CA ARG A 127 2.97 22.08 -4.41
C ARG A 127 1.73 21.99 -3.52
N ALA A 128 0.73 21.19 -3.92
CA ALA A 128 -0.57 21.17 -3.25
C ALA A 128 -0.63 20.21 -2.05
N LEU A 129 0.22 19.18 -1.99
CA LEU A 129 0.17 18.15 -0.95
C LEU A 129 1.46 18.08 -0.13
N LEU A 130 2.60 17.83 -0.78
CA LEU A 130 3.82 17.39 -0.07
C LEU A 130 4.57 18.53 0.61
N LEU A 131 4.88 19.60 -0.12
CA LEU A 131 5.67 20.72 0.41
C LEU A 131 4.98 21.41 1.61
N PRO A 132 3.66 21.69 1.59
CA PRO A 132 2.97 22.28 2.74
C PRO A 132 3.02 21.37 3.98
N ALA A 133 2.97 20.05 3.82
CA ALA A 133 3.02 19.11 4.92
C ALA A 133 4.43 18.95 5.50
N LEU A 134 5.43 18.74 4.64
CA LEU A 134 6.80 18.47 5.05
C LEU A 134 7.49 19.68 5.69
N ARG A 135 7.09 20.90 5.32
CA ARG A 135 7.61 22.15 5.92
C ARG A 135 7.03 22.45 7.30
N ARG A 136 5.92 21.83 7.71
CA ARG A 136 5.26 22.06 9.02
C ARG A 136 5.95 21.36 10.18
N TYR A 137 6.66 20.24 9.96
CA TYR A 137 7.32 19.42 11.01
C TYR A 137 6.43 18.97 12.19
N THR A 138 5.11 19.06 12.06
CA THR A 138 4.13 18.67 13.10
C THR A 138 3.42 17.36 12.81
N LEU A 139 3.83 16.63 11.77
CA LEU A 139 3.17 15.41 11.32
C LEU A 139 3.39 14.26 12.32
N SER A 140 2.37 13.42 12.49
CA SER A 140 2.51 12.16 13.22
C SER A 140 3.51 11.23 12.55
N ALA A 141 3.97 10.19 13.25
CA ALA A 141 4.89 9.20 12.66
C ALA A 141 4.33 8.55 11.38
N GLN A 142 3.06 8.16 11.39
CA GLN A 142 2.39 7.56 10.22
C GLN A 142 2.20 8.60 9.10
N ALA A 143 1.79 9.82 9.44
CA ALA A 143 1.66 10.92 8.49
C ALA A 143 2.99 11.24 7.80
N SER A 144 4.05 11.40 8.58
CA SER A 144 5.40 11.67 8.09
C SER A 144 5.90 10.56 7.16
N ALA A 145 5.71 9.30 7.54
CA ALA A 145 6.13 8.17 6.74
C ALA A 145 5.46 8.17 5.36
N SER A 146 4.14 8.33 5.30
CA SER A 146 3.41 8.36 4.02
C SER A 146 3.82 9.52 3.12
N HIS A 147 3.91 10.74 3.66
CA HIS A 147 4.33 11.89 2.86
C HIS A 147 5.73 11.67 2.27
N LEU A 148 6.67 11.14 3.05
CA LEU A 148 8.01 10.81 2.56
C LEU A 148 8.02 9.65 1.56
N GLN A 149 7.14 8.66 1.71
CA GLN A 149 6.97 7.59 0.73
C GLN A 149 6.45 8.15 -0.60
N ILE A 150 5.46 9.05 -0.55
CA ILE A 150 4.91 9.71 -1.74
C ILE A 150 5.99 10.59 -2.40
N VAL A 151 6.82 11.30 -1.63
CA VAL A 151 8.01 12.00 -2.18
C VAL A 151 8.92 11.03 -2.91
N GLY A 152 9.25 9.89 -2.29
CA GLY A 152 10.08 8.86 -2.91
C GLY A 152 9.52 8.39 -4.23
N ALA A 153 8.21 8.13 -4.29
CA ALA A 153 7.52 7.74 -5.51
C ALA A 153 7.61 8.85 -6.59
N VAL A 154 7.25 10.10 -6.25
CA VAL A 154 7.29 11.25 -7.17
C VAL A 154 8.68 11.40 -7.79
N CYS A 155 9.72 11.46 -6.96
CA CYS A 155 11.08 11.67 -7.44
C CYS A 155 11.58 10.47 -8.28
N SER A 156 11.23 9.23 -7.90
CA SER A 156 11.56 8.04 -8.70
C SER A 156 10.87 8.05 -10.07
N PHE A 157 9.62 8.52 -10.15
CA PHE A 157 8.90 8.66 -11.42
C PHE A 157 9.50 9.73 -12.32
N VAL A 158 9.85 10.88 -11.74
CA VAL A 158 10.54 11.94 -12.47
C VAL A 158 11.88 11.43 -13.02
N MET A 159 12.70 10.76 -12.20
CA MET A 159 13.96 10.16 -12.64
C MET A 159 13.75 9.20 -13.81
N ARG A 160 12.75 8.32 -13.72
CA ARG A 160 12.43 7.38 -14.80
C ARG A 160 12.03 8.11 -16.08
N ARG A 161 11.14 9.10 -15.99
CA ARG A 161 10.72 9.91 -17.16
C ARG A 161 11.87 10.65 -17.82
N LEU A 162 12.78 11.20 -17.01
CA LEU A 162 13.99 11.88 -17.50
C LEU A 162 14.92 10.92 -18.23
N ARG A 163 15.15 9.73 -17.67
CA ARG A 163 15.98 8.68 -18.31
C ARG A 163 15.36 8.15 -19.60
N ASP A 164 14.05 7.95 -19.60
CA ASP A 164 13.30 7.43 -20.75
C ASP A 164 13.03 8.51 -21.82
N GLY A 165 13.37 9.78 -21.56
CA GLY A 165 13.13 10.91 -22.47
C GLY A 165 11.64 11.22 -22.67
N THR A 166 10.79 10.87 -21.71
CA THR A 166 9.31 11.00 -21.80
C THR A 166 8.76 12.21 -21.04
N THR A 167 9.62 13.01 -20.41
CA THR A 167 9.20 14.26 -19.76
C THR A 167 8.91 15.35 -20.79
N THR A 168 7.87 16.13 -20.53
CA THR A 168 7.50 17.32 -21.31
C THR A 168 8.23 18.58 -20.82
N ASP A 169 8.66 18.62 -19.56
CA ASP A 169 9.39 19.75 -18.96
C ASP A 169 10.42 19.23 -17.93
N ALA A 170 11.58 18.82 -18.45
CA ALA A 170 12.67 18.29 -17.65
C ALA A 170 13.18 19.27 -16.59
N ALA A 171 13.13 20.59 -16.86
CA ALA A 171 13.63 21.59 -15.94
C ALA A 171 12.72 21.73 -14.72
N ALA A 172 11.41 21.85 -14.95
CA ALA A 172 10.41 21.96 -13.87
C ALA A 172 10.33 20.69 -13.03
N ASP A 173 10.43 19.50 -13.65
CA ASP A 173 10.47 18.22 -12.97
C ASP A 173 11.69 18.10 -12.03
N MET A 174 12.86 18.56 -12.48
CA MET A 174 14.08 18.58 -11.67
C MET A 174 14.00 19.58 -10.52
N ASP A 175 13.44 20.77 -10.75
CA ASP A 175 13.26 21.77 -9.70
C ASP A 175 12.26 21.27 -8.64
N THR A 176 11.22 20.56 -9.06
CA THR A 176 10.28 19.86 -8.17
C THR A 176 11.02 18.85 -7.29
N CYS A 177 11.86 18.00 -7.87
CA CYS A 177 12.65 17.03 -7.10
C CYS A 177 13.59 17.71 -6.11
N LEU A 178 14.26 18.80 -6.52
CA LEU A 178 15.15 19.57 -5.66
C LEU A 178 14.42 20.15 -4.45
N GLU A 179 13.25 20.75 -4.66
CA GLU A 179 12.43 21.29 -3.57
C GLU A 179 11.97 20.19 -2.60
N LEU A 180 11.53 19.04 -3.12
CA LEU A 180 11.09 17.91 -2.28
C LEU A 180 12.24 17.30 -1.48
N VAL A 181 13.43 17.17 -2.06
CA VAL A 181 14.63 16.70 -1.35
C VAL A 181 15.02 17.67 -0.24
N ARG A 182 15.02 18.98 -0.52
CA ARG A 182 15.30 20.01 0.49
C ARG A 182 14.27 20.01 1.62
N ALA A 183 12.98 19.82 1.31
CA ALA A 183 11.94 19.70 2.32
C ALA A 183 12.06 18.41 3.15
N THR A 184 12.58 17.34 2.55
CA THR A 184 12.81 16.05 3.21
C THR A 184 14.03 16.08 4.13
N PHE A 185 15.04 16.89 3.83
CA PHE A 185 16.33 16.88 4.54
C PHE A 185 16.21 16.94 6.08
N PRO A 186 15.39 17.81 6.69
CA PRO A 186 15.33 17.87 8.16
C PRO A 186 14.65 16.64 8.80
N TRP A 187 13.92 15.84 8.03
CA TRP A 187 13.30 14.59 8.49
C TRP A 187 14.32 13.47 8.76
N LEU A 188 15.57 13.63 8.30
CA LEU A 188 16.69 12.76 8.71
C LEU A 188 16.94 12.80 10.23
N GLY A 189 16.58 13.92 10.88
CA GLY A 189 16.65 14.10 12.33
C GLY A 189 15.43 13.60 13.10
N SER A 190 14.44 12.98 12.44
CA SER A 190 13.23 12.49 13.11
C SER A 190 13.56 11.50 14.22
N HIS A 191 12.80 11.49 15.31
CA HIS A 191 12.95 10.51 16.39
C HIS A 191 12.40 9.12 15.99
N THR A 192 11.52 9.05 14.99
CA THR A 192 10.95 7.79 14.50
C THR A 192 11.89 7.09 13.50
N GLY A 193 12.26 5.85 13.77
CA GLY A 193 13.17 5.07 12.92
C GLY A 193 12.71 4.93 11.48
N THR A 194 11.44 4.57 11.26
CA THR A 194 10.86 4.40 9.91
C THR A 194 10.92 5.69 9.10
N VAL A 195 10.60 6.84 9.72
CA VAL A 195 10.64 8.15 9.06
C VAL A 195 12.07 8.51 8.63
N ARG A 196 13.06 8.30 9.51
CA ARG A 196 14.48 8.51 9.17
C ARG A 196 14.92 7.64 8.01
N VAL A 197 14.51 6.37 8.00
CA VAL A 197 14.85 5.40 6.95
C VAL A 197 14.31 5.85 5.59
N ILE A 198 13.07 6.32 5.52
CA ILE A 198 12.48 6.81 4.27
C ILE A 198 13.16 8.11 3.84
N ALA A 199 13.41 9.04 4.77
CA ALA A 199 14.12 10.29 4.49
C ALA A 199 15.55 10.04 3.99
N GLN A 200 16.25 9.04 4.53
CA GLN A 200 17.57 8.61 4.08
C GLN A 200 17.55 8.11 2.64
N TYR A 201 16.56 7.27 2.30
CA TYR A 201 16.37 6.81 0.93
C TYR A 201 16.16 8.00 -0.03
N VAL A 202 15.21 8.88 0.28
CA VAL A 202 14.89 10.06 -0.54
C VAL A 202 16.11 10.96 -0.70
N CYS A 203 16.72 11.39 0.40
CA CYS A 203 17.87 12.29 0.35
C CYS A 203 19.05 11.63 -0.39
N GLY A 204 19.41 10.39 -0.03
CA GLY A 204 20.56 9.71 -0.61
C GLY A 204 20.43 9.51 -2.12
N ARG A 205 19.30 8.95 -2.56
CA ARG A 205 19.11 8.57 -3.97
C ARG A 205 18.96 9.79 -4.88
N PHE A 206 18.12 10.73 -4.49
CA PHE A 206 17.78 11.84 -5.38
C PHE A 206 18.83 12.94 -5.37
N THR A 207 19.59 13.14 -4.29
CA THR A 207 20.67 14.13 -4.31
C THR A 207 21.79 13.72 -5.25
N ALA A 208 22.17 12.44 -5.29
CA ALA A 208 23.17 11.96 -6.26
C ALA A 208 22.72 12.25 -7.70
N PHE A 209 21.45 11.99 -7.99
CA PHE A 209 20.86 12.29 -9.30
C PHE A 209 20.82 13.81 -9.60
N LEU A 210 20.44 14.64 -8.63
CA LEU A 210 20.44 16.11 -8.78
C LEU A 210 21.86 16.66 -8.98
N GLU A 211 22.87 16.05 -8.36
CA GLU A 211 24.28 16.40 -8.52
C GLU A 211 24.80 16.08 -9.92
N GLU A 212 24.51 14.89 -10.44
CA GLU A 212 24.84 14.47 -11.82
C GLU A 212 24.30 15.45 -12.87
N HIS A 213 23.16 16.10 -12.59
CA HIS A 213 22.51 17.05 -13.48
C HIS A 213 22.82 18.52 -13.14
N GLY A 214 23.79 18.78 -12.24
CA GLY A 214 24.25 20.13 -11.92
C GLY A 214 23.21 21.03 -11.23
N LYS A 215 22.18 20.45 -10.60
CA LYS A 215 21.08 21.21 -9.97
C LYS A 215 21.36 21.64 -8.54
N LEU A 216 22.30 20.99 -7.86
CA LEU A 216 22.69 21.38 -6.50
C LEU A 216 23.63 22.59 -6.54
N ALA A 217 23.22 23.69 -5.92
CA ALA A 217 24.00 24.91 -5.83
C ALA A 217 25.03 24.83 -4.68
N ALA A 218 25.79 25.91 -4.48
CA ALA A 218 26.69 26.08 -3.32
C ALA A 218 25.96 26.71 -2.11
N GLU A 219 24.64 26.54 -2.02
CA GLU A 219 23.86 27.04 -0.88
C GLU A 219 24.14 26.21 0.38
N ALA A 220 24.07 26.83 1.56
CA ALA A 220 24.40 26.16 2.83
C ALA A 220 23.58 24.87 3.08
N GLY A 221 22.31 24.84 2.65
CA GLY A 221 21.45 23.66 2.72
C GLY A 221 21.94 22.51 1.83
N ASP A 222 22.33 22.82 0.59
CA ASP A 222 22.85 21.84 -0.37
C ASP A 222 24.24 21.32 0.06
N VAL A 223 25.08 22.18 0.63
CA VAL A 223 26.38 21.78 1.21
C VAL A 223 26.18 20.80 2.38
N SER A 224 25.20 21.06 3.24
CA SER A 224 24.88 20.18 4.38
C SER A 224 24.33 18.84 3.91
N LEU A 225 23.45 18.85 2.91
CA LEU A 225 22.89 17.65 2.28
C LEU A 225 23.98 16.80 1.63
N ARG A 226 24.88 17.40 0.82
CA ARG A 226 26.05 16.72 0.25
C ARG A 226 26.94 16.10 1.33
N SER A 227 27.21 16.85 2.40
CA SER A 227 28.04 16.39 3.52
C SER A 227 27.42 15.18 4.21
N TYR A 228 26.11 15.19 4.44
CA TYR A 228 25.38 14.06 5.01
C TYR A 228 25.48 12.81 4.13
N ILE A 229 25.28 12.96 2.82
CA ILE A 229 25.27 11.82 1.90
C ILE A 229 26.65 11.22 1.75
N ARG A 230 27.69 12.07 1.68
CA ARG A 230 29.07 11.61 1.73
C ARG A 230 29.34 10.80 3.00
N PHE A 231 28.94 11.32 4.17
CA PHE A 231 29.05 10.59 5.44
C PHE A 231 28.28 9.26 5.42
N ALA A 232 27.05 9.24 4.89
CA ALA A 232 26.23 8.04 4.81
C ALA A 232 26.83 6.98 3.88
N ALA A 233 27.48 7.40 2.79
CA ALA A 233 28.18 6.51 1.86
C ALA A 233 29.49 5.96 2.46
N GLU A 234 30.24 6.78 3.18
CA GLU A 234 31.50 6.38 3.84
C GLU A 234 31.25 5.49 5.07
N ASN A 235 30.05 5.50 5.65
CA ASN A 235 29.67 4.65 6.77
C ASN A 235 29.15 3.27 6.30
N PRO A 236 29.86 2.16 6.56
CA PRO A 236 29.48 0.84 6.02
C PRO A 236 28.14 0.29 6.53
N ARG A 237 27.63 0.79 7.66
CA ARG A 237 26.32 0.40 8.20
C ARG A 237 25.20 1.16 7.51
N LEU A 238 25.35 2.48 7.37
CA LEU A 238 24.37 3.32 6.67
C LEU A 238 24.32 2.99 5.19
N HIS A 239 25.45 2.78 4.54
CA HIS A 239 25.51 2.37 3.15
C HIS A 239 24.80 1.03 2.89
N ARG A 240 25.06 0.00 3.71
CA ARG A 240 24.34 -1.29 3.59
C ARG A 240 22.84 -1.14 3.83
N SER A 241 22.45 -0.30 4.78
CA SER A 241 21.03 0.00 5.03
C SER A 241 20.40 0.70 3.83
N PHE A 242 21.08 1.69 3.26
CA PHE A 242 20.62 2.44 2.09
C PHE A 242 20.45 1.56 0.84
N VAL A 243 21.39 0.64 0.58
CA VAL A 243 21.27 -0.33 -0.53
C VAL A 243 20.03 -1.22 -0.36
N LYS A 244 19.79 -1.75 0.85
CA LYS A 244 18.57 -2.53 1.14
C LYS A 244 17.30 -1.72 0.98
N GLN A 245 17.31 -0.46 1.43
CA GLN A 245 16.18 0.45 1.27
C GLN A 245 15.91 0.73 -0.22
N CYS A 246 16.95 0.98 -1.02
CA CYS A 246 16.79 1.19 -2.46
C CYS A 246 16.11 0.00 -3.14
N ALA A 247 16.53 -1.23 -2.84
CA ALA A 247 15.88 -2.42 -3.39
C ALA A 247 14.39 -2.52 -3.03
N LEU A 248 14.01 -2.15 -1.81
CA LEU A 248 12.62 -2.15 -1.37
C LEU A 248 11.77 -1.08 -2.06
N PHE A 249 12.28 0.15 -2.17
CA PHE A 249 11.54 1.25 -2.79
C PHE A 249 11.48 1.14 -4.31
N ASP A 250 12.52 0.61 -4.94
CA ASP A 250 12.55 0.40 -6.39
C ASP A 250 11.59 -0.71 -6.84
N ALA A 251 11.25 -1.64 -5.95
CA ALA A 251 10.24 -2.66 -6.20
C ALA A 251 8.80 -2.11 -6.16
N ILE A 252 8.58 -0.88 -5.69
CA ILE A 252 7.25 -0.28 -5.61
C ILE A 252 6.88 0.27 -7.00
N ASP A 253 6.08 -0.50 -7.74
CA ASP A 253 5.40 -0.02 -8.95
C ASP A 253 3.93 0.30 -8.63
N VAL A 254 3.60 1.58 -8.44
CA VAL A 254 2.20 2.01 -8.29
C VAL A 254 1.49 2.24 -9.62
N THR A 255 2.20 2.22 -10.76
CA THR A 255 1.55 2.41 -12.07
C THR A 255 0.65 1.23 -12.42
N ASN A 256 1.01 0.03 -11.93
CA ASN A 256 0.17 -1.16 -11.95
C ASN A 256 -0.72 -1.26 -10.70
N ARG A 257 -1.26 -0.15 -10.18
CA ARG A 257 -2.20 -0.18 -9.04
C ARG A 257 -3.45 0.66 -9.26
N ALA A 258 -3.62 1.20 -10.48
CA ALA A 258 -4.78 2.00 -10.86
C ALA A 258 -5.93 1.17 -11.45
N SER A 259 -5.85 -0.17 -11.43
CA SER A 259 -6.90 -1.06 -11.95
C SER A 259 -7.25 -2.17 -10.94
N VAL A 260 -8.49 -2.68 -11.00
CA VAL A 260 -8.98 -3.78 -10.16
C VAL A 260 -8.16 -5.04 -10.39
N VAL A 261 -7.81 -5.32 -11.65
CA VAL A 261 -6.98 -6.47 -12.01
C VAL A 261 -5.63 -6.38 -11.32
N ASP A 262 -4.98 -5.21 -11.35
CA ASP A 262 -3.64 -5.10 -10.77
C ASP A 262 -3.70 -5.10 -9.24
N MET A 263 -4.73 -4.50 -8.64
CA MET A 263 -4.97 -4.61 -7.19
C MET A 263 -5.17 -6.08 -6.75
N LEU A 264 -5.71 -6.95 -7.61
CA LEU A 264 -5.85 -8.39 -7.36
C LEU A 264 -4.56 -9.18 -7.61
N VAL A 265 -3.83 -8.90 -8.69
CA VAL A 265 -2.56 -9.59 -9.02
C VAL A 265 -1.52 -9.34 -7.93
N HIS A 266 -1.49 -8.12 -7.40
CA HIS A 266 -0.59 -7.74 -6.33
C HIS A 266 -1.09 -8.14 -4.92
N ALA A 267 -2.19 -8.90 -4.83
CA ALA A 267 -2.71 -9.46 -3.56
C ALA A 267 -1.98 -10.69 -3.05
N ASN A 268 -1.23 -11.37 -3.92
CA ASN A 268 -0.61 -12.65 -3.61
C ASN A 268 0.90 -12.56 -3.37
N VAL A 269 1.49 -11.37 -3.36
CA VAL A 269 2.95 -11.21 -3.40
C VAL A 269 3.46 -10.34 -2.26
N THR A 270 3.27 -10.77 -1.01
CA THR A 270 4.28 -10.62 0.05
C THR A 270 3.99 -11.50 1.28
N SER A 271 4.98 -12.28 1.69
CA SER A 271 4.92 -13.18 2.84
C SER A 271 5.20 -12.41 4.13
N GLY A 272 4.14 -12.03 4.86
CA GLY A 272 4.34 -11.31 6.11
C GLY A 272 3.10 -10.97 6.94
N GLY A 273 2.31 -11.98 7.35
CA GLY A 273 1.60 -12.08 8.65
C GLY A 273 0.60 -11.01 9.13
N ASP A 274 0.68 -9.76 8.68
CA ASP A 274 -0.32 -8.73 8.88
C ASP A 274 -1.29 -8.79 7.71
N ILE A 275 -2.60 -8.70 7.97
CA ILE A 275 -3.63 -8.81 6.92
C ILE A 275 -3.37 -7.71 5.88
N GLU A 276 -2.77 -8.12 4.76
CA GLU A 276 -2.30 -7.20 3.74
C GLU A 276 -3.49 -6.51 3.08
N PRO A 277 -3.41 -5.21 2.73
CA PRO A 277 -4.50 -4.48 2.08
C PRO A 277 -5.02 -5.17 0.82
N ALA A 278 -4.16 -5.93 0.17
CA ALA A 278 -4.45 -6.68 -1.02
C ALA A 278 -5.05 -8.08 -0.71
N VAL A 279 -4.67 -8.73 0.40
CA VAL A 279 -5.39 -9.89 0.96
C VAL A 279 -6.83 -9.50 1.34
N VAL A 280 -7.02 -8.35 1.99
CA VAL A 280 -8.39 -7.84 2.28
C VAL A 280 -9.19 -7.67 1.00
N PHE A 281 -8.59 -7.15 -0.06
CA PHE A 281 -9.27 -6.98 -1.34
C PHE A 281 -9.60 -8.32 -2.02
N ALA A 282 -8.67 -9.28 -1.99
CA ALA A 282 -8.92 -10.62 -2.50
C ALA A 282 -10.06 -11.31 -1.75
N GLU A 283 -10.12 -11.17 -0.42
CA GLU A 283 -11.24 -11.69 0.38
C GLU A 283 -12.56 -10.97 0.07
N GLN A 284 -12.55 -9.66 -0.19
CA GLN A 284 -13.73 -8.93 -0.64
C GLN A 284 -14.24 -9.44 -2.00
N VAL A 285 -13.33 -9.72 -2.94
CA VAL A 285 -13.68 -10.28 -4.25
C VAL A 285 -14.18 -11.72 -4.11
N LYS A 286 -13.54 -12.57 -3.29
CA LYS A 286 -14.04 -13.92 -3.00
C LYS A 286 -15.45 -13.89 -2.42
N ALA A 287 -15.69 -13.01 -1.43
CA ALA A 287 -17.01 -12.84 -0.83
C ALA A 287 -18.05 -12.39 -1.87
N ALA A 288 -17.69 -11.44 -2.74
CA ALA A 288 -18.55 -11.00 -3.83
C ALA A 288 -18.83 -12.14 -4.83
N MET A 289 -17.83 -12.92 -5.25
CA MET A 289 -18.05 -14.04 -6.17
C MET A 289 -18.99 -15.10 -5.58
N ASN A 290 -18.79 -15.47 -4.31
CA ASN A 290 -19.65 -16.42 -3.63
C ASN A 290 -21.10 -15.91 -3.54
N GLU A 291 -21.29 -14.63 -3.26
CA GLU A 291 -22.61 -14.02 -3.20
C GLU A 291 -23.28 -13.95 -4.58
N ALA A 292 -22.54 -13.63 -5.64
CA ALA A 292 -23.06 -13.65 -7.01
C ALA A 292 -23.48 -15.06 -7.44
N ILE A 293 -22.69 -16.08 -7.10
CA ILE A 293 -23.03 -17.50 -7.35
C ILE A 293 -24.33 -17.87 -6.62
N VAL A 294 -24.48 -17.48 -5.35
CA VAL A 294 -25.71 -17.71 -4.57
C VAL A 294 -26.92 -17.01 -5.21
N GLN A 295 -26.75 -15.77 -5.69
CA GLN A 295 -27.82 -15.03 -6.38
C GLN A 295 -28.21 -15.69 -7.70
N ILE A 296 -27.24 -16.19 -8.48
CA ILE A 296 -27.50 -16.91 -9.73
C ILE A 296 -28.26 -18.21 -9.45
N HIS A 297 -27.86 -18.97 -8.43
CA HIS A 297 -28.58 -20.19 -8.02
C HIS A 297 -29.99 -19.93 -7.50
N ALA A 298 -30.23 -18.76 -6.88
CA ALA A 298 -31.57 -18.37 -6.44
C ALA A 298 -32.48 -17.96 -7.61
N LEU A 299 -31.91 -17.49 -8.72
CA LEU A 299 -32.63 -17.07 -9.93
C LEU A 299 -32.84 -18.22 -10.93
N GLU A 300 -31.94 -19.21 -10.96
CA GLU A 300 -32.01 -20.40 -11.82
C GLU A 300 -31.91 -21.69 -10.99
N PRO A 301 -33.03 -22.17 -10.40
CA PRO A 301 -33.04 -23.37 -9.57
C PRO A 301 -32.77 -24.68 -10.34
N ASP A 302 -32.88 -24.66 -11.67
CA ASP A 302 -32.66 -25.82 -12.56
C ASP A 302 -31.25 -25.84 -13.20
N ALA A 303 -30.36 -24.91 -12.82
CA ALA A 303 -28.97 -24.94 -13.30
C ALA A 303 -28.25 -26.19 -12.75
N PRO A 304 -27.62 -27.03 -13.59
CA PRO A 304 -27.03 -28.29 -13.15
C PRO A 304 -25.97 -28.03 -12.06
N SER A 305 -26.22 -28.59 -10.88
CA SER A 305 -25.40 -28.51 -9.67
C SER A 305 -24.06 -29.27 -9.76
N GLU A 306 -23.50 -29.46 -10.95
CA GLU A 306 -22.26 -30.21 -11.18
C GLU A 306 -20.97 -29.39 -10.94
N ILE A 307 -21.07 -28.11 -10.54
CA ILE A 307 -19.88 -27.28 -10.31
C ILE A 307 -19.38 -27.35 -8.85
N ILE A 308 -20.16 -27.91 -7.91
CA ILE A 308 -19.82 -27.86 -6.46
C ILE A 308 -19.11 -29.14 -5.94
N GLU A 309 -19.01 -30.22 -6.72
CA GLU A 309 -18.18 -31.38 -6.32
C GLU A 309 -16.75 -31.38 -6.89
N ARG A 310 -16.36 -30.35 -7.65
CA ARG A 310 -14.94 -30.15 -7.91
C ARG A 310 -14.34 -29.41 -6.73
N ARG A 311 -13.59 -30.15 -5.93
CA ARG A 311 -12.66 -29.65 -4.90
C ARG A 311 -12.17 -28.25 -5.27
N PRO A 312 -12.25 -27.27 -4.35
CA PRO A 312 -11.78 -25.93 -4.65
C PRO A 312 -10.33 -26.01 -5.14
N ALA A 313 -9.98 -25.22 -6.16
CA ALA A 313 -8.72 -25.37 -6.90
C ALA A 313 -7.43 -25.35 -6.04
N TRP A 314 -7.50 -24.89 -4.79
CA TRP A 314 -6.41 -24.94 -3.82
C TRP A 314 -6.21 -26.33 -3.17
N GLU A 315 -7.25 -27.16 -3.03
CA GLU A 315 -7.10 -28.57 -2.60
C GLU A 315 -6.44 -29.45 -3.68
N LEU A 316 -6.50 -29.02 -4.95
CA LEU A 316 -5.77 -29.64 -6.05
C LEU A 316 -4.29 -29.19 -6.09
N ALA A 317 -3.95 -28.05 -5.49
CA ALA A 317 -2.57 -27.58 -5.36
C ALA A 317 -1.82 -28.29 -4.21
N GLU A 318 -2.51 -28.66 -3.13
CA GLU A 318 -1.92 -29.43 -2.03
C GLU A 318 -1.60 -30.88 -2.42
N GLY A 319 -2.29 -31.44 -3.43
CA GLY A 319 -2.02 -32.78 -3.97
C GLY A 319 -0.78 -32.88 -4.87
N VAL A 320 -0.21 -31.76 -5.34
CA VAL A 320 1.00 -31.73 -6.17
C VAL A 320 2.27 -31.57 -5.32
N ALA A 321 2.15 -31.16 -4.05
CA ALA A 321 3.26 -31.08 -3.11
C ALA A 321 3.65 -32.46 -2.51
N GLY A 322 2.90 -33.52 -2.80
CA GLY A 322 3.13 -34.87 -2.28
C GLY A 322 3.99 -35.79 -3.17
N VAL A 323 4.54 -35.29 -4.28
CA VAL A 323 5.42 -36.07 -5.18
C VAL A 323 6.73 -35.31 -5.43
N ALA A 324 7.48 -35.11 -4.36
CA ALA A 324 8.93 -34.95 -4.41
C ALA A 324 9.46 -35.60 -3.14
N GLY A 325 9.74 -36.91 -3.26
CA GLY A 325 10.41 -37.68 -2.23
C GLY A 325 11.83 -37.21 -1.98
N ASP A 326 12.36 -37.75 -0.89
CA ASP A 326 13.64 -37.54 -0.27
C ASP A 326 14.87 -37.36 -1.18
N ASP A 327 15.80 -36.64 -0.58
CA ASP A 327 17.25 -36.67 -0.69
C ASP A 327 17.97 -35.96 -1.85
N ASP A 328 19.01 -35.25 -1.40
CA ASP A 328 20.09 -34.57 -2.11
C ASP A 328 19.75 -33.26 -2.83
N LEU A 329 20.06 -32.13 -2.17
CA LEU A 329 21.12 -31.21 -2.66
C LEU A 329 21.51 -30.18 -1.59
N ALA A 330 22.82 -30.03 -1.47
CA ALA A 330 23.55 -29.40 -0.39
C ALA A 330 23.54 -27.86 -0.39
N GLU A 331 23.86 -27.32 0.79
CA GLU A 331 24.60 -26.09 1.08
C GLU A 331 24.44 -24.91 0.10
N ASP A 332 23.62 -23.91 0.48
CA ASP A 332 23.95 -22.52 0.18
C ASP A 332 23.55 -21.59 1.35
N GLY A 333 24.57 -21.13 2.07
CA GLY A 333 24.47 -20.35 3.32
C GLY A 333 24.10 -18.88 3.14
N GLY A 334 23.22 -18.55 2.19
CA GLY A 334 22.83 -17.15 1.89
C GLY A 334 21.45 -16.73 2.40
N ALA A 335 20.51 -17.67 2.52
CA ALA A 335 19.10 -17.35 2.78
C ALA A 335 18.78 -17.10 4.26
N THR A 336 19.48 -17.75 5.18
CA THR A 336 19.19 -17.70 6.62
C THR A 336 19.48 -16.34 7.27
N ASP A 337 20.32 -15.50 6.66
CA ASP A 337 20.68 -14.18 7.19
C ASP A 337 19.66 -13.07 6.83
N GLN A 338 18.86 -13.26 5.76
CA GLN A 338 17.73 -12.37 5.46
C GLN A 338 16.55 -12.59 6.42
N PHE A 339 16.29 -13.84 6.80
CA PHE A 339 15.22 -14.19 7.76
C PHE A 339 15.49 -13.71 9.20
N ASN A 340 16.77 -13.54 9.59
CA ASN A 340 17.12 -13.11 10.94
C ASN A 340 17.08 -11.58 11.16
N PHE A 341 16.97 -10.77 10.11
CA PHE A 341 17.00 -9.31 10.26
C PHE A 341 15.66 -8.71 10.70
N GLN A 342 14.53 -9.34 10.35
CA GLN A 342 13.20 -8.89 10.78
C GLN A 342 12.90 -9.21 12.26
N ARG A 343 13.65 -10.11 12.90
CA ARG A 343 13.49 -10.44 14.32
C ARG A 343 14.19 -9.46 15.28
N LYS A 344 15.01 -8.53 14.79
CA LYS A 344 15.91 -7.72 15.63
C LYS A 344 15.50 -6.26 15.88
N ILE A 345 14.32 -5.81 15.44
CA ILE A 345 13.89 -4.40 15.63
C ILE A 345 12.77 -4.22 16.68
N LEU A 346 12.15 -5.28 17.20
CA LEU A 346 11.28 -5.23 18.39
C LEU A 346 11.36 -6.57 19.16
N PRO A 347 11.42 -6.59 20.51
CA PRO A 347 11.55 -7.82 21.30
C PRO A 347 10.19 -8.53 21.40
N TRP A 348 9.72 -9.10 20.28
CA TRP A 348 8.49 -9.90 20.25
C TRP A 348 8.68 -11.32 20.81
N SER A 349 9.93 -11.78 20.98
CA SER A 349 10.22 -13.09 21.58
C SER A 349 9.75 -13.20 23.03
N GLU A 350 9.77 -12.11 23.80
CA GLU A 350 9.35 -12.12 25.21
C GLU A 350 7.81 -12.10 25.37
N LEU A 351 7.09 -11.45 24.45
CA LEU A 351 5.62 -11.44 24.42
C LEU A 351 5.03 -12.77 23.97
N VAL A 352 5.68 -13.45 23.02
CA VAL A 352 5.26 -14.78 22.55
C VAL A 352 5.58 -15.88 23.58
N LEU A 353 6.69 -15.76 24.31
CA LEU A 353 7.00 -16.64 25.44
C LEU A 353 5.97 -16.47 26.57
N GLY A 354 5.63 -15.24 26.95
CA GLY A 354 4.61 -14.97 27.96
C GLY A 354 3.18 -15.38 27.56
N ALA A 355 2.87 -15.44 26.27
CA ALA A 355 1.58 -15.93 25.76
C ALA A 355 1.51 -17.46 25.69
N LYS A 356 2.63 -18.14 25.35
CA LYS A 356 2.74 -19.60 25.39
C LYS A 356 2.73 -20.13 26.82
N GLN A 357 3.42 -19.46 27.74
CA GLN A 357 3.47 -19.83 29.16
C GLN A 357 2.10 -19.67 29.82
N ARG A 358 1.37 -18.58 29.53
CA ARG A 358 -0.03 -18.39 29.97
C ARG A 358 -1.04 -19.35 29.32
N ARG A 359 -0.78 -19.87 28.12
CA ARG A 359 -1.58 -20.94 27.49
C ARG A 359 -1.30 -22.31 28.14
N ALA A 360 -0.04 -22.59 28.48
CA ALA A 360 0.33 -23.82 29.19
C ALA A 360 -0.25 -23.86 30.62
N GLU A 361 -0.21 -22.73 31.35
CA GLU A 361 -0.81 -22.61 32.68
C GLU A 361 -2.35 -22.74 32.66
N ARG A 362 -3.01 -22.19 31.63
CA ARG A 362 -4.46 -22.36 31.42
C ARG A 362 -4.87 -23.75 30.94
N GLY A 363 -3.98 -24.45 30.23
CA GLY A 363 -4.16 -25.85 29.84
C GLY A 363 -4.02 -26.79 31.05
N ALA A 364 -3.01 -26.55 31.90
CA ALA A 364 -2.79 -27.31 33.13
C ALA A 364 -3.92 -27.12 34.16
N ALA A 365 -4.49 -25.90 34.27
CA ALA A 365 -5.64 -25.64 35.14
C ALA A 365 -6.97 -26.25 34.64
N ARG A 366 -7.06 -26.62 33.36
CA ARG A 366 -8.22 -27.32 32.78
C ARG A 366 -8.09 -28.84 32.73
N GLY A 367 -6.87 -29.37 32.85
CA GLY A 367 -6.59 -30.81 32.88
C GLY A 367 -6.72 -31.48 34.25
N VAL A 368 -7.18 -30.77 35.29
CA VAL A 368 -7.38 -31.31 36.66
C VAL A 368 -8.88 -31.46 37.01
N ALA A 369 -9.80 -31.13 36.09
CA ALA A 369 -11.24 -31.15 36.36
C ALA A 369 -12.03 -32.25 35.63
N ASP A 370 -11.42 -33.02 34.72
CA ASP A 370 -12.07 -34.15 34.04
C ASP A 370 -11.24 -35.42 34.27
N GLY A 371 -11.54 -36.12 35.35
CA GLY A 371 -10.83 -37.34 35.74
C GLY A 371 -11.35 -37.94 37.03
N ASP A 372 -12.68 -38.06 37.16
CA ASP A 372 -13.30 -39.04 38.05
C ASP A 372 -14.68 -39.40 37.49
N ASP A 373 -15.10 -40.65 37.68
CA ASP A 373 -16.11 -41.44 36.94
C ASP A 373 -15.49 -42.13 35.72
N GLY A 374 -15.18 -43.42 35.71
CA GLY A 374 -15.64 -44.55 36.49
C GLY A 374 -15.77 -45.69 35.48
N ASP A 375 -15.15 -46.84 35.73
CA ASP A 375 -15.64 -48.12 35.23
C ASP A 375 -14.97 -49.30 35.95
N GLU A 376 -15.80 -50.31 36.17
CA GLU A 376 -15.73 -51.40 37.13
C GLU A 376 -14.89 -52.62 36.67
N ASP A 377 -14.74 -53.55 37.62
CA ASP A 377 -14.57 -55.01 37.47
C ASP A 377 -13.22 -55.61 37.06
N SER A 378 -12.44 -56.01 38.07
CA SER A 378 -11.97 -57.40 38.35
C SER A 378 -11.19 -57.48 39.67
#